data_AF-A0A915JAT1-F1
#
_entry.id   AF-A0A915JAT1-F1
#
_cell.length_a   1.000
_cell.length_b   1.000
_cell.length_c   1.000
_cell.angle_alpha   90.00
_cell.angle_beta   90.00
_cell.angle_gamma   90.00
#
_symmetry.space_group_name_H-M   'P 1'
#
loop_
_entity.id
_entity.type
_entity.pdbx_description
1 polymer ?
#
loop_
_entity_poly.entity_id
_entity_poly.type
_entity_poly.pdbx_seq_one_letter_code
_entity_poly.pdbx_strand_id
1 'polypeptide(L)'
;MKPIIFRMGILAAIRSISKRGKAIGIMITASHNPIGENGIKLIDPQGEMLESAWERHATKLVNTTDQNLHSDIEDLMSLLKLNLDTVATVYCARDNRPSGEMLIMAARNGVSQIKNAVFFDFGVLTTPQLHFIVKRSNTTQAKDVVSVEDYYREFARSFILLSKQISEKTSNSNYDRNIYLDASNGVGGPNFEALVGRFEAGLLSCGADFVKVERKVPTIYTPDVRINSSQKWASFDGDADRLVYYFIDQNNRFHLLDGDKIAILFATFFGELLEKVDLGGMEIGIVQTAYANGNSTSYIKNNFKNIRTYFVSTGVKHLHKQAEMLDVGIYFEANGHGTVVFSQNFKDTLEKYVDGSSHASSEKLYYASLLSSFVNLINETVGDAFTDLLVVESILKYKDWSIAQWNSLYTDLPSKQLKVKVADRNLIETADAERICISPIGLQEAINATISKYSQARAFVRPSGTEDVVRVYAEADTEGIVKMNGLELALKMKNLKADNAALLICDMQEKFRNVIPDFKSITTTCQRAIKCAQVLGIPCIVAELYPEKLGSTIEELELSKFDAIVLSKESHSMRDAVLDQLKASNIKSILLCGIASHVCIFQSCVDFLLDGFDVFILADACSASTAQHK
;
A
#
# COMPACT_ATOMS: atom_id res chain seq x y z
N MET A 1 -15.81 8.28 14.51
CA MET A 1 -14.48 8.57 15.09
C MET A 1 -14.48 8.95 16.57
N LYS A 2 -15.29 9.88 17.10
CA LYS A 2 -15.18 10.30 18.52
C LYS A 2 -15.15 9.16 19.56
N PRO A 3 -16.06 8.16 19.54
CA PRO A 3 -16.01 7.05 20.50
C PRO A 3 -14.74 6.19 20.33
N ILE A 4 -14.28 6.01 19.09
CA ILE A 4 -13.04 5.29 18.77
C ILE A 4 -11.85 5.99 19.43
N ILE A 5 -11.70 7.30 19.22
CA ILE A 5 -10.59 8.08 19.76
C ILE A 5 -10.63 8.13 21.29
N PHE A 6 -11.81 8.24 21.90
CA PHE A 6 -11.97 8.12 23.35
C PHE A 6 -11.42 6.80 23.88
N ARG A 7 -11.82 5.68 23.27
CA ARG A 7 -11.34 4.35 23.68
C ARG A 7 -9.85 4.16 23.40
N MET A 8 -9.30 4.78 22.36
CA MET A 8 -7.85 4.79 22.12
C MET A 8 -7.08 5.67 23.11
N GLY A 9 -7.67 6.74 23.63
CA GLY A 9 -7.11 7.48 24.77
C GLY A 9 -6.94 6.59 26.00
N ILE A 10 -7.97 5.80 26.34
CA ILE A 10 -7.90 4.80 27.42
C ILE A 10 -6.76 3.80 27.15
N LEU A 11 -6.72 3.22 25.95
CA LEU A 11 -5.70 2.23 25.60
C LEU A 11 -4.27 2.80 25.65
N ALA A 12 -4.07 4.05 25.21
CA ALA A 12 -2.77 4.71 25.26
C ALA A 12 -2.27 4.89 26.71
N ALA A 13 -3.17 5.27 27.63
CA ALA A 13 -2.83 5.36 29.05
C ALA A 13 -2.49 3.98 29.65
N ILE A 14 -3.27 2.94 29.33
CA ILE A 14 -2.98 1.55 29.73
C ILE A 14 -1.63 1.09 29.16
N ARG A 15 -1.33 1.42 27.90
CA ARG A 15 -0.04 1.11 27.26
C ARG A 15 1.11 1.82 27.97
N SER A 16 0.96 3.08 28.35
CA SER A 16 1.97 3.82 29.11
C SER A 16 2.25 3.15 30.46
N ILE A 17 1.22 2.75 31.20
CA ILE A 17 1.37 2.00 32.46
C ILE A 17 2.13 0.69 32.22
N SER A 18 1.77 -0.07 31.17
CA SER A 18 2.47 -1.31 30.81
C SER A 18 3.95 -1.10 30.45
N LYS A 19 4.30 0.11 30.01
CA LYS A 19 5.67 0.56 29.72
C LYS A 19 6.29 1.35 30.88
N ARG A 20 5.78 1.17 32.10
CA ARG A 20 6.29 1.79 33.35
C ARG A 20 6.24 3.32 33.33
N GLY A 21 5.18 3.89 32.77
CA GLY A 21 4.93 5.33 32.75
C GLY A 21 5.63 6.07 31.62
N LYS A 22 6.35 5.37 30.73
CA LYS A 22 6.92 5.96 29.52
C LYS A 22 5.83 6.63 28.67
N ALA A 23 6.18 7.74 28.03
CA ALA A 23 5.28 8.50 27.18
C ALA A 23 4.82 7.65 25.98
N ILE A 24 3.52 7.67 25.69
CA ILE A 24 2.89 7.05 24.52
C ILE A 24 2.26 8.15 23.67
N GLY A 25 2.47 8.11 22.36
CA GLY A 25 1.91 9.10 21.43
C GLY A 25 0.56 8.71 20.86
N ILE A 26 -0.28 9.72 20.60
CA ILE A 26 -1.51 9.65 19.82
C ILE A 26 -1.40 10.68 18.69
N MET A 27 -1.26 10.21 17.45
CA MET A 27 -1.31 11.08 16.28
C MET A 27 -2.71 11.00 15.65
N ILE A 28 -3.41 12.14 15.59
CA ILE A 28 -4.73 12.24 14.95
C ILE A 28 -4.54 12.77 13.53
N THR A 29 -4.60 11.86 12.57
CA THR A 29 -4.44 12.17 11.14
C THR A 29 -4.99 11.03 10.30
N ALA A 30 -5.39 11.33 9.06
CA ALA A 30 -5.56 10.34 8.00
C ALA A 30 -4.59 10.56 6.82
N SER A 31 -3.47 11.25 7.02
CA SER A 31 -2.38 11.38 6.03
C SER A 31 -2.93 11.81 4.67
N HIS A 32 -2.71 11.02 3.61
CA HIS A 32 -3.16 11.24 2.23
C HIS A 32 -4.67 11.12 1.97
N ASN A 33 -5.49 10.68 2.93
CA ASN A 33 -6.94 10.49 2.70
C ASN A 33 -7.70 11.81 2.48
N PRO A 34 -8.90 11.80 1.87
CA PRO A 34 -9.72 13.00 1.67
C PRO A 34 -10.02 13.76 2.97
N ILE A 35 -10.22 15.08 2.90
CA ILE A 35 -10.39 15.99 4.07
C ILE A 35 -11.55 15.60 5.01
N GLY A 36 -12.59 14.93 4.48
CA GLY A 36 -13.73 14.46 5.26
C GLY A 36 -13.43 13.27 6.18
N GLU A 37 -12.29 12.59 5.98
CA GLU A 37 -11.84 11.45 6.79
C GLU A 37 -10.88 11.89 7.90
N ASN A 38 -10.69 11.05 8.92
CA ASN A 38 -9.65 11.21 9.92
C ASN A 38 -9.31 9.84 10.54
N GLY A 39 -8.17 9.74 11.22
CA GLY A 39 -7.63 8.50 11.75
C GLY A 39 -6.90 8.70 13.07
N ILE A 40 -6.28 7.63 13.54
CA ILE A 40 -5.46 7.61 14.74
C ILE A 40 -4.31 6.63 14.57
N LYS A 41 -3.10 7.05 14.95
CA LYS A 41 -1.92 6.20 15.09
C LYS A 41 -1.45 6.27 16.55
N LEU A 42 -1.16 5.11 17.15
CA LEU A 42 -0.54 5.04 18.48
C LEU A 42 0.97 4.83 18.32
N ILE A 43 1.76 5.53 19.12
CA ILE A 43 3.22 5.59 19.06
C ILE A 43 3.80 5.07 20.36
N ASP A 44 4.64 4.05 20.28
CA ASP A 44 5.32 3.44 21.42
C ASP A 44 6.59 4.23 21.83
N PRO A 45 7.22 3.89 22.97
CA PRO A 45 8.17 4.80 23.61
C PRO A 45 9.44 5.16 22.85
N GLN A 46 9.91 4.31 21.93
CA GLN A 46 11.06 4.61 21.07
C GLN A 46 10.65 5.39 19.82
N GLY A 47 9.40 5.88 19.78
CA GLY A 47 8.79 6.55 18.64
C GLY A 47 8.36 5.58 17.55
N GLU A 48 8.43 4.28 17.78
CA GLU A 48 7.95 3.26 16.86
C GLU A 48 6.42 3.21 16.84
N MET A 49 5.84 2.66 15.77
CA MET A 49 4.40 2.40 15.74
C MET A 49 4.02 1.36 16.80
N LEU A 50 2.79 1.43 17.33
CA LEU A 50 2.26 0.47 18.31
C LEU A 50 2.59 -0.99 17.93
N GLU A 51 3.15 -1.72 18.89
CA GLU A 51 3.45 -3.15 18.79
C GLU A 51 2.25 -3.95 18.23
N SER A 52 2.46 -4.76 17.19
CA SER A 52 1.37 -5.49 16.51
C SER A 52 0.53 -6.36 17.45
N ALA A 53 1.13 -6.95 18.48
CA ALA A 53 0.39 -7.74 19.47
C ALA A 53 -0.63 -6.93 20.29
N TRP A 54 -0.54 -5.60 20.29
CA TRP A 54 -1.47 -4.68 20.93
C TRP A 54 -2.61 -4.21 20.04
N GLU A 55 -2.52 -4.38 18.72
CA GLU A 55 -3.59 -4.01 17.79
C GLU A 55 -4.88 -4.77 18.09
N ARG A 56 -4.79 -6.05 18.51
CA ARG A 56 -5.96 -6.83 18.95
C ARG A 56 -6.68 -6.21 20.15
N HIS A 57 -5.96 -5.56 21.06
CA HIS A 57 -6.54 -4.88 22.21
C HIS A 57 -7.26 -3.61 21.76
N ALA A 58 -6.67 -2.86 20.82
CA ALA A 58 -7.34 -1.73 20.17
C ALA A 58 -8.63 -2.16 19.46
N THR A 59 -8.57 -3.21 18.62
CA THR A 59 -9.73 -3.75 17.92
C THR A 59 -10.83 -4.21 18.88
N LYS A 60 -10.47 -4.94 19.96
CA LYS A 60 -11.44 -5.36 20.97
C LYS A 60 -12.14 -4.16 21.60
N LEU A 61 -11.37 -3.17 22.08
CA LEU A 61 -11.95 -1.99 22.73
C LEU A 61 -12.81 -1.18 21.75
N VAL A 62 -12.41 -1.00 20.50
CA VAL A 62 -13.21 -0.23 19.53
C VAL A 62 -14.52 -0.93 19.15
N ASN A 63 -14.53 -2.27 19.15
CA ASN A 63 -15.72 -3.05 18.76
C ASN A 63 -16.62 -3.47 19.93
N THR A 64 -16.21 -3.24 21.19
CA THR A 64 -17.06 -3.55 22.34
C THR A 64 -18.25 -2.59 22.46
N THR A 65 -19.30 -3.01 23.14
CA THR A 65 -20.47 -2.15 23.43
C THR A 65 -20.15 -1.21 24.58
N ASP A 66 -20.86 -0.08 24.68
CA ASP A 66 -20.63 0.87 25.78
C ASP A 66 -20.95 0.24 27.15
N GLN A 67 -21.88 -0.72 27.21
CA GLN A 67 -22.20 -1.46 28.43
C GLN A 67 -21.05 -2.34 28.91
N ASN A 68 -20.29 -2.93 27.98
CA ASN A 68 -19.21 -3.88 28.30
C ASN A 68 -17.83 -3.21 28.39
N LEU A 69 -17.73 -1.93 28.01
CA LEU A 69 -16.45 -1.22 27.93
C LEU A 69 -15.69 -1.23 29.25
N HIS A 70 -16.39 -0.98 30.38
CA HIS A 70 -15.76 -0.95 31.69
C HIS A 70 -15.15 -2.30 32.09
N SER A 71 -15.93 -3.39 31.99
CA SER A 71 -15.44 -4.74 32.29
C SER A 71 -14.31 -5.17 31.35
N ASP A 72 -14.38 -4.83 30.06
CA ASP A 72 -13.31 -5.15 29.11
C ASP A 72 -11.99 -4.42 29.41
N ILE A 73 -12.07 -3.19 29.95
CA ILE A 73 -10.90 -2.45 30.42
C ILE A 73 -10.32 -3.10 31.67
N GLU A 74 -11.15 -3.44 32.66
CA GLU A 74 -10.71 -4.12 33.89
C GLU A 74 -10.05 -5.47 33.59
N ASP A 75 -10.66 -6.27 32.71
CA ASP A 75 -10.11 -7.53 32.24
C ASP A 75 -8.74 -7.35 31.58
N LEU A 76 -8.59 -6.32 30.74
CA LEU A 76 -7.32 -6.02 30.08
C LEU A 76 -6.25 -5.61 31.11
N MET A 77 -6.59 -4.73 32.05
CA MET A 77 -5.65 -4.27 33.08
C MET A 77 -5.22 -5.41 34.01
N SER A 78 -6.14 -6.31 34.35
CA SER A 78 -5.89 -7.52 35.13
C SER A 78 -5.01 -8.52 34.37
N LEU A 79 -5.34 -8.80 33.11
CA LEU A 79 -4.56 -9.67 32.21
C LEU A 79 -3.11 -9.22 32.10
N LEU A 80 -2.89 -7.90 31.99
CA LEU A 80 -1.56 -7.29 31.87
C LEU A 80 -0.83 -7.12 33.21
N LYS A 81 -1.47 -7.42 34.35
CA LYS A 81 -0.91 -7.30 35.70
C LYS A 81 -0.28 -5.92 35.96
N LEU A 82 -1.02 -4.87 35.60
CA LEU A 82 -0.51 -3.49 35.64
C LEU A 82 -0.35 -2.96 37.07
N ASN A 83 0.72 -2.21 37.32
CA ASN A 83 0.85 -1.40 38.54
C ASN A 83 0.09 -0.09 38.36
N LEU A 84 -1.08 0.01 38.98
CA LEU A 84 -2.00 1.15 38.83
C LEU A 84 -1.57 2.43 39.54
N ASP A 85 -0.51 2.37 40.36
CA ASP A 85 0.10 3.57 40.95
C ASP A 85 1.07 4.25 39.99
N THR A 86 1.40 3.61 38.87
CA THR A 86 2.24 4.20 37.81
C THR A 86 1.51 5.38 37.18
N VAL A 87 2.17 6.54 37.12
CA VAL A 87 1.69 7.71 36.38
C VAL A 87 1.77 7.41 34.89
N ALA A 88 0.63 7.34 34.21
CA ALA A 88 0.58 7.19 32.76
C ALA A 88 0.84 8.54 32.09
N THR A 89 1.63 8.55 31.02
CA THR A 89 1.93 9.76 30.25
C THR A 89 1.54 9.57 28.79
N VAL A 90 0.65 10.42 28.29
CA VAL A 90 0.16 10.37 26.90
C VAL A 90 0.38 11.71 26.22
N TYR A 91 1.04 11.69 25.07
CA TYR A 91 1.28 12.85 24.21
C TYR A 91 0.37 12.78 23.00
N CYS A 92 -0.29 13.87 22.67
CA CYS A 92 -1.23 13.91 21.55
C CYS A 92 -0.91 15.10 20.65
N ALA A 93 -0.96 14.86 19.34
CA ALA A 93 -0.95 15.91 18.32
C ALA A 93 -1.95 15.56 17.21
N ARG A 94 -2.19 16.51 16.32
CA ARG A 94 -3.07 16.35 15.16
C ARG A 94 -2.49 17.02 13.92
N ASP A 95 -2.98 16.62 12.76
CA ASP A 95 -2.82 17.41 11.54
C ASP A 95 -3.79 18.62 11.51
N ASN A 96 -3.86 19.28 10.36
CA ASN A 96 -4.70 20.46 10.15
C ASN A 96 -6.15 20.14 9.74
N ARG A 97 -6.63 18.89 9.88
CA ARG A 97 -8.03 18.53 9.55
C ARG A 97 -9.01 19.22 10.51
N PRO A 98 -10.15 19.75 10.02
CA PRO A 98 -11.14 20.44 10.86
C PRO A 98 -11.70 19.59 12.01
N SER A 99 -11.80 18.26 11.81
CA SER A 99 -12.30 17.34 12.83
C SER A 99 -11.33 17.14 13.99
N GLY A 100 -10.05 17.49 13.85
CA GLY A 100 -8.98 17.15 14.78
C GLY A 100 -9.16 17.72 16.19
N GLU A 101 -9.65 18.96 16.33
CA GLU A 101 -9.85 19.60 17.65
C GLU A 101 -10.81 18.80 18.54
N MET A 102 -11.96 18.41 17.98
CA MET A 102 -12.94 17.59 18.72
C MET A 102 -12.41 16.19 19.01
N LEU A 103 -11.52 15.64 18.17
CA LEU A 103 -10.95 14.31 18.40
C LEU A 103 -9.86 14.34 19.47
N ILE A 104 -9.04 15.39 19.56
CA ILE A 104 -8.11 15.58 20.70
C ILE A 104 -8.87 15.61 22.03
N MET A 105 -10.00 16.33 22.08
CA MET A 105 -10.85 16.36 23.28
C MET A 105 -11.36 14.96 23.65
N ALA A 106 -11.74 14.15 22.67
CA ALA A 106 -12.14 12.77 22.90
C ALA A 106 -10.98 11.92 23.46
N ALA A 107 -9.77 12.06 22.90
CA ALA A 107 -8.59 11.35 23.39
C ALA A 107 -8.27 11.73 24.85
N ARG A 108 -8.29 13.04 25.17
CA ARG A 108 -8.09 13.57 26.52
C ARG A 108 -9.09 12.99 27.51
N ASN A 109 -10.38 12.97 27.14
CA ASN A 109 -11.43 12.39 27.98
C ASN A 109 -11.25 10.89 28.20
N GLY A 110 -10.72 10.17 27.22
CA GLY A 110 -10.36 8.76 27.35
C GLY A 110 -9.21 8.56 28.33
N VAL A 111 -8.13 9.32 28.17
CA VAL A 111 -6.96 9.28 29.06
C VAL A 111 -7.36 9.60 30.51
N SER A 112 -8.26 10.57 30.72
CA SER A 112 -8.70 10.95 32.07
C SER A 112 -9.54 9.89 32.80
N GLN A 113 -9.96 8.82 32.12
CA GLN A 113 -10.60 7.67 32.80
C GLN A 113 -9.60 6.79 33.54
N ILE A 114 -8.31 6.92 33.26
CA ILE A 114 -7.25 6.17 33.94
C ILE A 114 -6.66 7.03 35.07
N LYS A 115 -6.67 6.48 36.29
CA LYS A 115 -6.13 7.12 37.49
C LYS A 115 -4.67 7.53 37.26
N ASN A 116 -4.30 8.74 37.71
CA ASN A 116 -2.96 9.30 37.61
C ASN A 116 -2.43 9.48 36.16
N ALA A 117 -3.29 9.37 35.14
CA ALA A 117 -2.87 9.61 33.76
C ALA A 117 -2.77 11.10 33.45
N VAL A 118 -1.68 11.49 32.78
CA VAL A 118 -1.40 12.85 32.33
C VAL A 118 -1.46 12.92 30.80
N PHE A 119 -2.11 13.95 30.29
CA PHE A 119 -2.30 14.20 28.88
C PHE A 119 -1.61 15.51 28.47
N PHE A 120 -0.74 15.45 27.47
CA PHE A 120 -0.10 16.61 26.87
C PHE A 120 -0.60 16.81 25.44
N ASP A 121 -1.05 18.02 25.15
CA ASP A 121 -1.54 18.43 23.84
C ASP A 121 -0.47 19.29 23.16
N PHE A 122 0.12 18.75 22.10
CA PHE A 122 1.13 19.45 21.29
C PHE A 122 0.52 20.19 20.10
N GLY A 123 -0.81 20.21 19.98
CA GLY A 123 -1.51 20.95 18.93
C GLY A 123 -1.26 20.37 17.55
N VAL A 124 -0.90 21.24 16.60
CA VAL A 124 -0.81 20.93 15.18
C VAL A 124 0.64 20.62 14.80
N LEU A 125 0.94 19.35 14.59
CA LEU A 125 2.27 18.85 14.24
C LEU A 125 2.20 17.93 13.01
N THR A 126 3.34 17.71 12.35
CA THR A 126 3.51 16.60 11.42
C THR A 126 3.56 15.27 12.18
N THR A 127 3.27 14.16 11.50
CA THR A 127 3.42 12.83 12.11
C THR A 127 4.85 12.61 12.63
N PRO A 128 5.91 12.88 11.85
CA PRO A 128 7.29 12.68 12.31
C PRO A 128 7.70 13.50 13.53
N GLN A 129 7.18 14.73 13.67
CA GLN A 129 7.45 15.58 14.83
C GLN A 129 6.93 14.97 16.12
N LEU A 130 5.70 14.40 16.13
CA LEU A 130 5.19 13.73 17.33
C LEU A 130 6.01 12.47 17.66
N HIS A 131 6.38 11.69 16.64
CA HIS A 131 7.26 10.52 16.82
C HIS A 131 8.61 10.91 17.44
N PHE A 132 9.22 12.00 16.98
CA PHE A 132 10.45 12.55 17.56
C PHE A 132 10.27 12.93 19.03
N ILE A 133 9.21 13.69 19.36
CA ILE A 133 8.94 14.14 20.72
C ILE A 133 8.76 12.95 21.67
N VAL A 134 7.99 11.93 21.26
CA VAL A 134 7.79 10.71 22.05
C VAL A 134 9.11 9.99 22.31
N LYS A 135 9.91 9.74 21.26
CA LYS A 135 11.21 9.06 21.38
C LYS A 135 12.17 9.83 22.27
N ARG A 136 12.31 11.14 22.04
CA ARG A 136 13.25 11.98 22.78
C ARG A 136 12.84 12.10 24.24
N SER A 137 11.57 12.34 24.57
CA SER A 137 11.12 12.41 25.97
C SER A 137 11.30 11.10 26.76
N ASN A 138 11.39 9.95 26.08
CA ASN A 138 11.62 8.65 26.71
C ASN A 138 13.10 8.24 26.79
N THR A 139 13.99 8.97 26.10
CA THR A 139 15.43 8.66 26.02
C THR A 139 16.31 9.72 26.68
N THR A 140 15.83 10.96 26.78
CA THR A 140 16.53 12.00 27.54
C THR A 140 16.37 11.76 29.04
N GLN A 141 17.44 11.98 29.80
CA GLN A 141 17.37 12.06 31.27
C GLN A 141 16.84 13.43 31.74
N ALA A 142 16.47 14.30 30.79
CA ALA A 142 15.99 15.65 31.07
C ALA A 142 14.65 15.59 31.81
N LYS A 143 14.47 16.46 32.79
CA LYS A 143 13.21 16.59 33.53
C LYS A 143 12.12 17.33 32.73
N ASP A 144 12.51 18.01 31.65
CA ASP A 144 11.64 18.86 30.85
C ASP A 144 11.06 18.10 29.65
N VAL A 145 9.84 18.47 29.27
CA VAL A 145 9.13 17.90 28.11
C VAL A 145 9.79 18.40 26.83
N VAL A 146 10.19 17.48 25.94
CA VAL A 146 10.76 17.81 24.63
C VAL A 146 9.73 18.55 23.77
N SER A 147 10.13 19.64 23.14
CA SER A 147 9.24 20.47 22.32
C SER A 147 9.51 20.32 20.81
N VAL A 148 8.63 20.90 19.98
CA VAL A 148 8.84 20.94 18.53
C VAL A 148 10.03 21.83 18.15
N GLU A 149 10.37 22.83 18.96
CA GLU A 149 11.56 23.66 18.77
C GLU A 149 12.86 22.86 18.91
N ASP A 150 12.87 21.80 19.74
CA ASP A 150 14.01 20.90 19.83
C ASP A 150 14.18 20.09 18.53
N TYR A 151 13.08 19.64 17.91
CA TYR A 151 13.08 19.01 16.58
C TYR A 151 13.72 19.95 15.54
N TYR A 152 13.23 21.18 15.44
CA TYR A 152 13.77 22.14 14.47
C TYR A 152 15.24 22.45 14.72
N ARG A 153 15.60 22.69 15.99
CA ARG A 153 16.97 23.02 16.38
C ARG A 153 17.93 21.88 16.07
N GLU A 154 17.55 20.63 16.34
CA GLU A 154 18.39 19.45 16.10
C GLU A 154 18.68 19.31 14.61
N PHE A 155 17.64 19.21 13.77
CA PHE A 155 17.82 18.96 12.34
C PHE A 155 18.38 20.17 11.58
N ALA A 156 18.01 21.40 11.95
CA ALA A 156 18.60 22.60 11.34
C ALA A 156 20.11 22.69 11.63
N ARG A 157 20.55 22.37 12.86
CA ARG A 157 21.98 22.36 13.21
C ARG A 157 22.73 21.29 12.41
N SER A 158 22.22 20.06 12.35
CA SER A 158 22.80 18.98 11.55
C SER A 158 22.91 19.37 10.08
N PHE A 159 21.87 19.96 9.50
CA PHE A 159 21.85 20.41 8.11
C PHE A 159 22.83 21.55 7.82
N ILE A 160 22.94 22.55 8.71
CA ILE A 160 23.89 23.66 8.56
C ILE A 160 25.34 23.15 8.61
N LEU A 161 25.65 22.26 9.56
CA LEU A 161 26.97 21.65 9.69
C LEU A 161 27.33 20.87 8.42
N LEU A 162 26.43 20.01 7.96
CA LEU A 162 26.60 19.23 6.75
C LEU A 162 26.78 20.11 5.51
N SER A 163 25.92 21.12 5.36
CA SER A 163 25.96 22.07 4.25
C SER A 163 27.28 22.82 4.16
N LYS A 164 27.88 23.17 5.30
CA LYS A 164 29.19 23.81 5.38
C LYS A 164 30.30 22.86 4.92
N GLN A 165 30.31 21.62 5.42
CA GLN A 165 31.29 20.58 5.03
C GLN A 165 31.27 20.27 3.53
N ILE A 166 30.10 20.31 2.90
CA ILE A 166 29.94 20.09 1.46
C ILE A 166 30.42 21.30 0.65
N SER A 167 30.02 22.52 1.03
CA SER A 167 30.37 23.76 0.30
C SER A 167 31.88 23.98 0.15
N GLU A 168 32.69 23.48 1.09
CA GLU A 168 34.16 23.62 1.05
C GLU A 168 34.82 22.83 -0.09
N LYS A 169 34.11 21.89 -0.74
CA LYS A 169 34.67 20.98 -1.75
C LYS A 169 33.95 20.93 -3.10
N THR A 170 32.81 21.62 -3.28
CA THR A 170 32.01 21.50 -4.51
C THR A 170 32.03 22.77 -5.36
N SER A 171 32.14 22.60 -6.68
CA SER A 171 32.06 23.71 -7.67
C SER A 171 30.63 24.20 -7.92
N ASN A 172 29.61 23.41 -7.56
CA ASN A 172 28.17 23.69 -7.74
C ASN A 172 27.81 24.17 -9.16
N SER A 173 28.24 23.43 -10.17
CA SER A 173 28.04 23.75 -11.58
C SER A 173 26.72 23.22 -12.15
N ASN A 174 26.23 22.07 -11.65
CA ASN A 174 25.00 21.43 -12.14
C ASN A 174 23.89 21.35 -11.09
N TYR A 175 24.23 21.42 -9.80
CA TYR A 175 23.25 21.42 -8.73
C TYR A 175 22.42 22.72 -8.74
N ASP A 176 21.11 22.59 -8.91
CA ASP A 176 20.15 23.69 -8.71
C ASP A 176 19.81 23.80 -7.22
N ARG A 177 20.10 24.97 -6.64
CA ARG A 177 19.77 25.29 -5.24
C ARG A 177 18.29 25.60 -5.02
N ASN A 178 17.53 25.84 -6.09
CA ASN A 178 16.12 26.14 -5.99
C ASN A 178 15.32 24.84 -5.98
N ILE A 179 14.33 24.80 -5.09
CA ILE A 179 13.36 23.71 -5.01
C ILE A 179 11.97 24.32 -4.92
N TYR A 180 11.06 23.77 -5.70
CA TYR A 180 9.65 24.11 -5.64
C TYR A 180 8.92 23.02 -4.85
N LEU A 181 8.25 23.41 -3.78
CA LEU A 181 7.66 22.46 -2.85
C LEU A 181 6.13 22.57 -2.86
N ASP A 182 5.49 21.44 -3.06
CA ASP A 182 4.07 21.21 -2.85
C ASP A 182 3.87 20.59 -1.47
N ALA A 183 3.33 21.37 -0.54
CA ALA A 183 3.10 20.93 0.83
C ALA A 183 1.69 20.35 1.07
N SER A 184 0.98 19.89 0.03
CA SER A 184 -0.38 19.29 0.12
C SER A 184 -1.48 20.18 0.70
N ASN A 185 -1.22 21.47 0.97
CA ASN A 185 -1.99 22.28 1.93
C ASN A 185 -2.14 21.60 3.31
N GLY A 186 -1.25 20.68 3.63
CA GLY A 186 -1.22 19.92 4.87
C GLY A 186 -0.50 20.67 5.97
N VAL A 187 -0.35 20.00 7.12
CA VAL A 187 0.39 20.55 8.27
C VAL A 187 1.88 20.77 7.96
N GLY A 188 2.41 20.05 6.98
CA GLY A 188 3.80 20.15 6.52
C GLY A 188 4.20 21.56 6.05
N GLY A 189 3.32 22.32 5.39
CA GLY A 189 3.64 23.65 4.86
C GLY A 189 4.12 24.64 5.94
N PRO A 190 3.26 25.04 6.89
CA PRO A 190 3.64 25.98 7.94
C PRO A 190 4.74 25.46 8.88
N ASN A 191 4.81 24.15 9.11
CA ASN A 191 5.86 23.56 9.96
C ASN A 191 7.22 23.52 9.23
N PHE A 192 7.24 23.29 7.93
CA PHE A 192 8.48 23.37 7.15
C PHE A 192 8.96 24.81 7.04
N GLU A 193 8.04 25.77 6.88
CA GLU A 193 8.37 27.21 6.91
C GLU A 193 9.08 27.61 8.21
N ALA A 194 8.69 27.04 9.35
CA ALA A 194 9.38 27.26 10.62
C ALA A 194 10.81 26.68 10.65
N LEU A 195 11.09 25.62 9.87
CA LEU A 195 12.41 25.01 9.75
C LEU A 195 13.33 25.76 8.76
N VAL A 196 12.81 26.22 7.62
CA VAL A 196 13.62 26.76 6.51
C VAL A 196 13.38 28.24 6.17
N GLY A 197 12.33 28.88 6.69
CA GLY A 197 11.89 30.24 6.31
C GLY A 197 10.78 30.27 5.24
N ARG A 198 10.50 31.48 4.68
CA ARG A 198 9.28 31.84 3.91
C ARG A 198 8.79 30.81 2.88
N PHE A 199 7.47 30.65 2.83
CA PHE A 199 6.73 29.81 1.88
C PHE A 199 5.56 30.58 1.21
N GLU A 200 5.21 30.26 -0.04
CA GLU A 200 4.01 30.79 -0.72
C GLU A 200 2.97 29.67 -0.93
N ALA A 201 1.71 29.92 -0.57
CA ALA A 201 0.66 28.90 -0.52
C ALA A 201 -0.31 28.93 -1.73
N GLY A 202 -0.88 27.76 -2.08
CA GLY A 202 -2.08 27.65 -2.93
C GLY A 202 -2.05 26.58 -4.03
N LEU A 203 -2.29 25.31 -3.69
CA LEU A 203 -2.37 24.20 -4.67
C LEU A 203 -3.72 23.44 -4.57
N LEU A 204 -4.18 22.84 -5.67
CA LEU A 204 -5.36 21.97 -5.72
C LEU A 204 -4.98 20.71 -6.51
N SER A 205 -5.51 19.54 -6.13
CA SER A 205 -5.07 18.25 -6.71
C SER A 205 -3.55 18.09 -6.63
N CYS A 206 -3.07 17.90 -5.41
CA CYS A 206 -1.67 18.04 -5.03
C CYS A 206 -1.27 16.97 -4.01
N GLY A 207 0.01 16.93 -3.68
CA GLY A 207 0.59 16.06 -2.67
C GLY A 207 1.28 14.82 -3.23
N ALA A 208 2.11 14.20 -2.39
CA ALA A 208 2.93 13.06 -2.79
C ALA A 208 2.09 11.90 -3.38
N ASP A 209 0.93 11.60 -2.78
CA ASP A 209 0.03 10.55 -3.27
C ASP A 209 -0.55 10.88 -4.65
N PHE A 210 -1.03 12.12 -4.84
CA PHE A 210 -1.53 12.59 -6.15
C PHE A 210 -0.45 12.49 -7.22
N VAL A 211 0.74 13.05 -6.97
CA VAL A 211 1.85 13.06 -7.93
C VAL A 211 2.29 11.64 -8.27
N LYS A 212 2.36 10.74 -7.28
CA LYS A 212 2.74 9.34 -7.47
C LYS A 212 1.69 8.57 -8.29
N VAL A 213 0.41 8.70 -7.95
CA VAL A 213 -0.68 7.92 -8.55
C VAL A 213 -1.05 8.44 -9.93
N GLU A 214 -1.22 9.76 -10.07
CA GLU A 214 -1.64 10.38 -11.34
C GLU A 214 -0.47 10.58 -12.31
N ARG A 215 0.78 10.52 -11.81
CA ARG A 215 2.01 10.79 -12.57
C ARG A 215 1.94 12.10 -13.35
N LYS A 216 1.46 13.14 -12.68
CA LYS A 216 1.25 14.49 -13.20
C LYS A 216 1.69 15.52 -12.17
N VAL A 217 1.96 16.72 -12.66
CA VAL A 217 2.20 17.89 -11.82
C VAL A 217 0.91 18.36 -11.13
N PRO A 218 1.00 18.91 -9.89
CA PRO A 218 -0.15 19.51 -9.22
C PRO A 218 -0.79 20.67 -10.00
N THR A 219 -2.08 20.94 -9.75
CA THR A 219 -2.72 22.14 -10.33
C THR A 219 -2.35 23.37 -9.50
N ILE A 220 -1.66 24.30 -10.14
CA ILE A 220 -1.18 25.54 -9.52
C ILE A 220 -2.16 26.67 -9.82
N TYR A 221 -2.70 27.31 -8.79
CA TYR A 221 -3.57 28.50 -8.93
C TYR A 221 -2.89 29.81 -8.53
N THR A 222 -1.67 29.75 -7.97
CA THR A 222 -0.88 30.94 -7.66
C THR A 222 -0.51 31.65 -8.97
N PRO A 223 -0.99 32.89 -9.22
CA PRO A 223 -0.88 33.55 -10.52
C PRO A 223 0.54 33.64 -11.06
N ASP A 224 1.53 33.74 -10.16
CA ASP A 224 2.94 33.97 -10.47
C ASP A 224 3.79 32.69 -10.51
N VAL A 225 3.22 31.54 -10.14
CA VAL A 225 3.93 30.25 -10.20
C VAL A 225 3.64 29.58 -11.54
N ARG A 226 4.71 29.22 -12.25
CA ARG A 226 4.66 28.49 -13.53
C ARG A 226 5.59 27.29 -13.44
N ILE A 227 5.12 26.15 -13.94
CA ILE A 227 5.97 24.97 -14.13
C ILE A 227 6.75 25.16 -15.42
N ASN A 228 8.06 25.25 -15.28
CA ASN A 228 9.00 25.32 -16.38
C ASN A 228 9.78 24.02 -16.51
N SER A 229 10.30 23.75 -17.71
CA SER A 229 11.16 22.59 -17.94
C SER A 229 12.39 22.63 -17.05
N SER A 230 12.79 21.47 -16.53
CA SER A 230 13.97 21.23 -15.70
C SER A 230 13.93 21.85 -14.30
N GLN A 231 12.80 22.39 -13.84
CA GLN A 231 12.62 22.76 -12.44
C GLN A 231 12.55 21.51 -11.56
N LYS A 232 13.26 21.54 -10.43
CA LYS A 232 13.19 20.50 -9.41
C LYS A 232 12.02 20.75 -8.48
N TRP A 233 11.06 19.83 -8.49
CA TRP A 233 9.90 19.87 -7.62
C TRP A 233 9.92 18.72 -6.61
N ALA A 234 9.35 18.97 -5.44
CA ALA A 234 9.06 17.97 -4.44
C ALA A 234 7.62 18.12 -3.92
N SER A 235 7.00 17.02 -3.50
CA SER A 235 5.70 17.01 -2.82
C SER A 235 5.79 16.27 -1.50
N PHE A 236 5.25 16.88 -0.44
CA PHE A 236 4.89 16.20 0.79
C PHE A 236 3.47 15.64 0.70
N ASP A 237 3.12 14.68 1.54
CA ASP A 237 1.72 14.33 1.80
C ASP A 237 1.12 15.17 2.96
N GLY A 238 -0.12 14.90 3.35
CA GLY A 238 -0.89 15.75 4.26
C GLY A 238 -0.30 15.90 5.66
N ASP A 239 0.30 14.85 6.21
CA ASP A 239 0.97 14.83 7.53
C ASP A 239 2.50 14.81 7.45
N ALA A 240 3.05 15.02 6.24
CA ALA A 240 4.48 15.12 5.92
C ALA A 240 5.31 13.90 6.36
N ASP A 241 4.76 12.69 6.20
CA ASP A 241 5.48 11.42 6.40
C ASP A 241 5.96 10.78 5.08
N ARG A 242 5.66 11.43 3.94
CA ARG A 242 6.10 11.00 2.60
C ARG A 242 6.70 12.12 1.78
N LEU A 243 7.70 11.74 0.97
CA LEU A 243 8.35 12.63 0.02
C LEU A 243 8.45 11.98 -1.36
N VAL A 244 8.09 12.73 -2.40
CA VAL A 244 8.41 12.40 -3.79
C VAL A 244 8.97 13.62 -4.50
N TYR A 245 9.86 13.40 -5.45
CA TYR A 245 10.39 14.41 -6.35
C TYR A 245 9.84 14.23 -7.77
N TYR A 246 9.85 15.30 -8.56
CA TYR A 246 9.50 15.24 -9.97
C TYR A 246 10.05 16.44 -10.75
N PHE A 247 10.06 16.31 -12.07
CA PHE A 247 10.31 17.42 -12.99
C PHE A 247 9.66 17.16 -14.36
N ILE A 248 9.56 18.23 -15.15
CA ILE A 248 9.18 18.17 -16.56
C ILE A 248 10.46 18.35 -17.40
N ASP A 249 10.75 17.45 -18.33
CA ASP A 249 11.92 17.61 -19.21
C ASP A 249 11.68 18.64 -20.33
N GLN A 250 12.72 18.90 -21.13
CA GLN A 250 12.64 19.85 -22.26
C GLN A 250 11.65 19.42 -23.35
N ASN A 251 11.24 18.15 -23.37
CA ASN A 251 10.25 17.60 -24.29
C ASN A 251 8.84 17.55 -23.67
N ASN A 252 8.63 18.28 -22.57
CA ASN A 252 7.37 18.35 -21.83
C ASN A 252 6.91 16.98 -21.25
N ARG A 253 7.86 16.07 -20.96
CA ARG A 253 7.55 14.77 -20.34
C ARG A 253 7.73 14.84 -18.83
N PHE A 254 6.78 14.28 -18.11
CA PHE A 254 6.83 14.15 -16.65
C PHE A 254 7.73 12.99 -16.22
N HIS A 255 8.63 13.28 -15.28
CA HIS A 255 9.52 12.31 -14.66
C HIS A 255 9.25 12.29 -13.15
N LEU A 256 8.92 11.10 -12.63
CA LEU A 256 8.71 10.86 -11.21
C LEU A 256 10.01 10.35 -10.59
N LEU A 257 10.36 10.87 -9.42
CA LEU A 257 11.41 10.36 -8.56
C LEU A 257 10.80 10.00 -7.21
N ASP A 258 10.30 8.76 -7.11
CA ASP A 258 9.58 8.28 -5.93
C ASP A 258 10.51 7.70 -4.85
N GLY A 259 9.93 7.02 -3.85
CA GLY A 259 10.71 6.45 -2.75
C GLY A 259 11.82 5.49 -3.18
N ASP A 260 11.66 4.73 -4.27
CA ASP A 260 12.75 3.85 -4.77
C ASP A 260 13.93 4.69 -5.28
N LYS A 261 13.65 5.81 -5.94
CA LYS A 261 14.66 6.75 -6.43
C LYS A 261 15.42 7.41 -5.28
N ILE A 262 14.73 7.72 -4.18
CA ILE A 262 15.33 8.25 -2.95
C ILE A 262 16.21 7.17 -2.30
N ALA A 263 15.69 5.95 -2.13
CA ALA A 263 16.46 4.83 -1.56
C ALA A 263 17.76 4.55 -2.34
N ILE A 264 17.69 4.56 -3.68
CA ILE A 264 18.85 4.33 -4.54
C ILE A 264 19.84 5.51 -4.48
N LEU A 265 19.36 6.75 -4.38
CA LEU A 265 20.23 7.91 -4.15
C LEU A 265 21.00 7.76 -2.84
N PHE A 266 20.30 7.39 -1.76
CA PHE A 266 20.89 7.20 -0.44
C PHE A 266 21.90 6.05 -0.47
N ALA A 267 21.55 4.92 -1.06
CA ALA A 267 22.46 3.77 -1.20
C ALA A 267 23.71 4.11 -2.03
N THR A 268 23.54 4.83 -3.14
CA THR A 268 24.65 5.31 -3.97
C THR A 268 25.61 6.21 -3.18
N PHE A 269 25.07 7.03 -2.29
CA PHE A 269 25.84 7.94 -1.47
C PHE A 269 26.52 7.25 -0.29
N PHE A 270 25.76 6.52 0.53
CA PHE A 270 26.28 5.79 1.69
C PHE A 270 27.29 4.72 1.29
N GLY A 271 27.03 3.99 0.19
CA GLY A 271 27.98 3.03 -0.36
C GLY A 271 29.32 3.68 -0.70
N GLU A 272 29.30 4.83 -1.39
CA GLU A 272 30.54 5.58 -1.69
C GLU A 272 31.26 6.03 -0.42
N LEU A 273 30.55 6.60 0.56
CA LEU A 273 31.20 7.07 1.78
C LEU A 273 31.82 5.92 2.59
N LEU A 274 31.11 4.80 2.69
CA LEU A 274 31.58 3.63 3.44
C LEU A 274 32.75 2.92 2.76
N GLU A 275 32.91 3.03 1.44
CA GLU A 275 34.12 2.56 0.76
C GLU A 275 35.36 3.43 1.09
N LYS A 276 35.14 4.69 1.47
CA LYS A 276 36.21 5.64 1.83
C LYS A 276 36.56 5.63 3.31
N VAL A 277 35.73 5.02 4.16
CA VAL A 277 35.94 4.93 5.61
C VAL A 277 36.04 3.47 6.03
N ASP A 278 37.12 3.11 6.69
CA ASP A 278 37.34 1.73 7.13
C ASP A 278 36.64 1.47 8.48
N LEU A 279 35.33 1.20 8.43
CA LEU A 279 34.51 0.90 9.60
C LEU A 279 34.38 -0.61 9.89
N GLY A 280 35.06 -1.46 9.10
CA GLY A 280 35.04 -2.91 9.28
C GLY A 280 33.73 -3.59 8.90
N GLY A 281 33.68 -4.15 7.68
CA GLY A 281 32.71 -5.20 7.30
C GLY A 281 31.21 -4.95 7.52
N MET A 282 30.78 -3.70 7.70
CA MET A 282 29.40 -3.32 8.04
C MET A 282 28.40 -3.78 6.98
N GLU A 283 27.27 -4.34 7.42
CA GLU A 283 26.21 -4.78 6.50
C GLU A 283 25.25 -3.62 6.16
N ILE A 284 25.19 -3.28 4.87
CA ILE A 284 24.25 -2.31 4.31
C ILE A 284 23.18 -3.07 3.53
N GLY A 285 21.91 -2.71 3.75
CA GLY A 285 20.82 -3.26 2.97
C GLY A 285 19.75 -2.25 2.61
N ILE A 286 19.08 -2.50 1.49
CA ILE A 286 17.90 -1.78 1.04
C ILE A 286 16.70 -2.71 1.21
N VAL A 287 15.70 -2.26 1.97
CA VAL A 287 14.46 -2.99 2.19
C VAL A 287 13.37 -2.40 1.30
N GLN A 288 12.82 -3.22 0.41
CA GLN A 288 11.77 -2.87 -0.55
C GLN A 288 10.49 -3.69 -0.29
N THR A 289 9.38 -3.22 -0.83
CA THR A 289 8.14 -4.00 -0.93
C THR A 289 7.95 -4.49 -2.37
N ALA A 290 6.92 -5.31 -2.60
CA ALA A 290 6.55 -5.73 -3.94
C ALA A 290 6.23 -4.56 -4.90
N TYR A 291 5.89 -3.36 -4.40
CA TYR A 291 5.59 -2.19 -5.24
C TYR A 291 6.81 -1.52 -5.84
N ALA A 292 8.01 -1.87 -5.38
CA ALA A 292 9.24 -1.32 -5.95
C ALA A 292 9.35 -1.68 -7.44
N ASN A 293 9.80 -0.73 -8.26
CA ASN A 293 9.97 -0.98 -9.71
C ASN A 293 11.06 -2.04 -9.95
N GLY A 294 10.84 -2.98 -10.87
CA GLY A 294 11.79 -4.05 -11.16
C GLY A 294 13.18 -3.55 -11.58
N ASN A 295 13.24 -2.39 -12.24
CA ASN A 295 14.52 -1.77 -12.61
C ASN A 295 15.22 -1.10 -11.45
N SER A 296 14.51 -0.70 -10.38
CA SER A 296 15.15 -0.19 -9.15
C SER A 296 15.89 -1.33 -8.45
N THR A 297 15.22 -2.48 -8.26
CA THR A 297 15.84 -3.70 -7.71
C THR A 297 16.98 -4.22 -8.58
N SER A 298 16.83 -4.18 -9.90
CA SER A 298 17.88 -4.63 -10.83
C SER A 298 19.10 -3.72 -10.79
N TYR A 299 18.90 -2.39 -10.72
CA TYR A 299 19.99 -1.43 -10.53
C TYR A 299 20.77 -1.74 -9.25
N ILE A 300 20.07 -2.00 -8.14
CA ILE A 300 20.74 -2.31 -6.88
C ILE A 300 21.65 -3.54 -7.01
N LYS A 301 21.11 -4.64 -7.55
CA LYS A 301 21.86 -5.90 -7.73
C LYS A 301 23.05 -5.80 -8.68
N ASN A 302 22.94 -4.94 -9.70
CA ASN A 302 23.96 -4.83 -10.74
C ASN A 302 25.07 -3.82 -10.37
N ASN A 303 24.75 -2.82 -9.56
CA ASN A 303 25.65 -1.70 -9.27
C ASN A 303 26.29 -1.78 -7.88
N PHE A 304 25.70 -2.51 -6.93
CA PHE A 304 26.26 -2.66 -5.59
C PHE A 304 26.62 -4.12 -5.30
N LYS A 305 27.90 -4.38 -5.00
CA LYS A 305 28.37 -5.72 -4.62
C LYS A 305 28.13 -6.05 -3.14
N ASN A 306 28.06 -5.00 -2.34
CA ASN A 306 28.11 -4.97 -0.88
C ASN A 306 26.80 -4.46 -0.26
N ILE A 307 25.80 -4.12 -1.07
CA ILE A 307 24.46 -3.74 -0.61
C ILE A 307 23.48 -4.85 -0.97
N ARG A 308 22.82 -5.43 0.03
CA ARG A 308 21.81 -6.48 -0.17
C ARG A 308 20.42 -5.87 -0.33
N THR A 309 19.56 -6.54 -1.10
CA THR A 309 18.14 -6.19 -1.20
C THR A 309 17.28 -7.18 -0.42
N TYR A 310 16.39 -6.66 0.42
CA TYR A 310 15.44 -7.42 1.20
C TYR A 310 14.01 -7.08 0.78
N PHE A 311 13.14 -8.08 0.69
CA PHE A 311 11.72 -7.88 0.39
C PHE A 311 10.87 -8.21 1.61
N VAL A 312 9.93 -7.31 1.93
CA VAL A 312 8.97 -7.49 3.01
C VAL A 312 7.56 -7.10 2.56
N SER A 313 6.55 -7.53 3.31
CA SER A 313 5.16 -7.11 3.09
C SER A 313 5.01 -5.59 3.20
N THR A 314 4.02 -5.04 2.50
CA THR A 314 3.69 -3.61 2.51
C THR A 314 3.42 -3.11 3.92
N GLY A 315 3.89 -1.91 4.23
CA GLY A 315 3.68 -1.24 5.51
C GLY A 315 4.97 -1.07 6.29
N VAL A 316 5.20 0.18 6.71
CA VAL A 316 6.42 0.67 7.38
C VAL A 316 6.88 -0.21 8.55
N LYS A 317 5.96 -0.83 9.30
CA LYS A 317 6.32 -1.77 10.39
C LYS A 317 7.20 -2.93 9.93
N HIS A 318 6.91 -3.48 8.75
CA HIS A 318 7.69 -4.59 8.20
C HIS A 318 9.04 -4.12 7.64
N LEU A 319 9.05 -2.97 6.94
CA LEU A 319 10.27 -2.38 6.40
C LEU A 319 11.24 -2.01 7.52
N HIS A 320 10.74 -1.27 8.52
CA HIS A 320 11.53 -0.80 9.65
C HIS A 320 12.14 -1.96 10.44
N LYS A 321 11.35 -2.99 10.78
CA LYS A 321 11.83 -4.16 11.52
C LYS A 321 12.95 -4.91 10.78
N GLN A 322 12.87 -5.00 9.45
CA GLN A 322 13.93 -5.63 8.66
C GLN A 322 15.16 -4.72 8.55
N ALA A 323 14.99 -3.41 8.46
CA ALA A 323 16.07 -2.43 8.43
C ALA A 323 16.87 -2.41 9.75
N GLU A 324 16.22 -2.56 10.90
CA GLU A 324 16.86 -2.65 12.23
C GLU A 324 17.79 -3.87 12.40
N MET A 325 17.68 -4.89 11.54
CA MET A 325 18.56 -6.06 11.57
C MET A 325 19.91 -5.83 10.89
N LEU A 326 20.11 -4.67 10.27
CA LEU A 326 21.29 -4.30 9.49
C LEU A 326 22.10 -3.24 10.23
N ASP A 327 23.38 -3.08 9.87
CA ASP A 327 24.19 -1.97 10.40
C ASP A 327 23.72 -0.63 9.82
N VAL A 328 23.39 -0.64 8.53
CA VAL A 328 22.76 0.47 7.82
C VAL A 328 21.58 -0.07 7.00
N GLY A 329 20.36 0.16 7.49
CA GLY A 329 19.14 -0.27 6.83
C GLY A 329 18.42 0.90 6.16
N ILE A 330 18.46 0.95 4.83
CA ILE A 330 17.73 1.94 4.03
C ILE A 330 16.39 1.33 3.64
N TYR A 331 15.28 2.00 3.91
CA TYR A 331 13.98 1.51 3.47
C TYR A 331 13.08 2.64 2.98
N PHE A 332 12.46 2.44 1.82
CA PHE A 332 11.43 3.32 1.29
C PHE A 332 10.37 2.47 0.58
N GLU A 333 9.11 2.84 0.77
CA GLU A 333 8.05 2.41 -0.12
C GLU A 333 7.99 3.34 -1.34
N ALA A 334 7.57 2.82 -2.50
CA ALA A 334 7.43 3.61 -3.72
C ALA A 334 6.45 4.79 -3.62
N ASN A 335 5.67 4.90 -2.53
CA ASN A 335 4.81 6.05 -2.23
C ASN A 335 5.56 7.23 -1.58
N GLY A 336 6.86 7.09 -1.29
CA GLY A 336 7.69 8.12 -0.68
C GLY A 336 7.84 8.02 0.84
N HIS A 337 7.20 7.06 1.51
CA HIS A 337 7.41 6.84 2.94
C HIS A 337 8.66 5.99 3.17
N GLY A 338 9.64 6.51 3.91
CA GLY A 338 10.85 5.76 4.24
C GLY A 338 11.86 6.56 5.04
N THR A 339 12.92 5.90 5.50
CA THR A 339 14.06 6.54 6.17
C THR A 339 15.27 5.59 6.14
N VAL A 340 16.34 5.94 6.86
CA VAL A 340 17.49 5.07 7.14
C VAL A 340 17.57 4.82 8.65
N VAL A 341 17.88 3.59 9.03
CA VAL A 341 18.12 3.18 10.42
C VAL A 341 19.56 2.72 10.55
N PHE A 342 20.21 3.08 11.65
CA PHE A 342 21.60 2.71 11.91
C PHE A 342 21.71 1.91 13.21
N SER A 343 22.43 0.79 13.17
CA SER A 343 22.67 -0.01 14.38
C SER A 343 23.48 0.77 15.42
N GLN A 344 23.32 0.45 16.70
CA GLN A 344 24.14 1.07 17.74
C GLN A 344 25.64 0.76 17.53
N ASN A 345 25.96 -0.45 17.07
CA ASN A 345 27.32 -0.85 16.74
C ASN A 345 27.93 0.05 15.65
N PHE A 346 27.16 0.36 14.60
CA PHE A 346 27.58 1.27 13.55
C PHE A 346 27.87 2.68 14.09
N LYS A 347 26.94 3.24 14.88
CA LYS A 347 27.10 4.58 15.47
C LYS A 347 28.31 4.67 16.38
N ASP A 348 28.46 3.72 17.31
CA ASP A 348 29.57 3.68 18.25
C ASP A 348 30.92 3.53 17.53
N THR A 349 30.95 2.74 16.45
CA THR A 349 32.16 2.54 15.64
C THR A 349 32.51 3.82 14.87
N LEU A 350 31.52 4.47 14.27
CA LEU A 350 31.70 5.74 13.56
C LEU A 350 32.15 6.86 14.49
N GLU A 351 31.52 6.99 15.67
CA GLU A 351 31.91 7.98 16.70
C GLU A 351 33.35 7.76 17.16
N LYS A 352 33.71 6.52 17.52
CA LYS A 352 35.11 6.17 17.87
C LYS A 352 36.08 6.44 16.73
N TYR A 353 35.67 6.26 15.47
CA TYR A 353 36.53 6.55 14.32
C TYR A 353 36.80 8.05 14.18
N VAL A 354 35.77 8.87 14.40
CA VAL A 354 35.88 10.34 14.35
C VAL A 354 36.68 10.88 15.54
N ASP A 355 36.49 10.34 16.74
CA ASP A 355 37.17 10.79 17.97
C ASP A 355 38.59 10.22 18.14
N GLY A 356 38.81 9.00 17.68
CA GLY A 356 40.05 8.22 17.83
C GLY A 356 41.16 8.61 16.85
N SER A 357 41.45 9.90 16.71
CA SER A 357 42.39 10.40 15.70
C SER A 357 43.85 10.38 16.17
N SER A 358 44.55 9.24 16.02
CA SER A 358 46.02 9.24 15.97
C SER A 358 46.63 8.60 14.71
N HIS A 359 45.87 7.83 13.91
CA HIS A 359 46.42 7.09 12.74
C HIS A 359 45.61 7.17 11.43
N ALA A 360 44.48 7.90 11.36
CA ALA A 360 43.71 8.06 10.11
C ALA A 360 44.19 9.27 9.29
N SER A 361 44.16 9.17 7.95
CA SER A 361 44.47 10.31 7.07
C SER A 361 43.38 11.39 7.16
N SER A 362 43.76 12.66 6.90
CA SER A 362 42.83 13.80 6.91
C SER A 362 41.63 13.61 5.98
N GLU A 363 41.80 12.88 4.89
CA GLU A 363 40.73 12.54 3.94
C GLU A 363 39.72 11.53 4.51
N LYS A 364 40.18 10.45 5.16
CA LYS A 364 39.27 9.46 5.75
C LYS A 364 38.46 10.07 6.90
N LEU A 365 39.09 10.91 7.72
CA LEU A 365 38.42 11.65 8.78
C LEU A 365 37.34 12.58 8.21
N TYR A 366 37.59 13.25 7.07
CA TYR A 366 36.57 14.06 6.41
C TYR A 366 35.33 13.23 6.03
N TYR A 367 35.50 12.07 5.38
CA TYR A 367 34.35 11.24 4.99
C TYR A 367 33.63 10.62 6.18
N ALA A 368 34.35 10.26 7.24
CA ALA A 368 33.75 9.79 8.49
C ALA A 368 32.94 10.90 9.18
N SER A 369 33.47 12.12 9.26
CA SER A 369 32.73 13.28 9.76
C SER A 369 31.52 13.62 8.90
N LEU A 370 31.65 13.52 7.57
CA LEU A 370 30.54 13.73 6.64
C LEU A 370 29.43 12.70 6.88
N LEU A 371 29.81 11.41 6.95
CA LEU A 371 28.89 10.31 7.25
C LEU A 371 28.17 10.51 8.59
N SER A 372 28.89 10.95 9.64
CA SER A 372 28.32 11.27 10.94
C SER A 372 27.29 12.41 10.87
N SER A 373 27.59 13.48 10.12
CA SER A 373 26.64 14.57 9.88
C SER A 373 25.35 14.10 9.19
N PHE A 374 25.44 13.14 8.25
CA PHE A 374 24.27 12.53 7.61
C PHE A 374 23.46 11.67 8.57
N VAL A 375 24.11 10.83 9.38
CA VAL A 375 23.45 10.03 10.42
C VAL A 375 22.64 10.93 11.37
N ASN A 376 23.20 12.09 11.75
CA ASN A 376 22.55 13.06 12.64
C ASN A 376 21.44 13.90 11.98
N LEU A 377 21.35 13.91 10.65
CA LEU A 377 20.30 14.62 9.92
C LEU A 377 19.07 13.75 9.67
N ILE A 378 19.24 12.43 9.61
CA ILE A 378 18.16 11.49 9.29
C ILE A 378 17.31 11.22 10.53
N ASN A 379 15.99 11.35 10.39
CA ASN A 379 15.06 10.87 11.42
C ASN A 379 14.88 9.35 11.31
N GLU A 380 15.58 8.60 12.17
CA GLU A 380 15.53 7.13 12.16
C GLU A 380 14.22 6.54 12.68
N THR A 381 13.29 7.36 13.17
CA THR A 381 12.14 6.90 13.96
C THR A 381 10.96 6.45 13.09
N VAL A 382 10.69 7.23 12.06
CA VAL A 382 9.61 7.04 11.09
C VAL A 382 9.99 7.83 9.83
N GLY A 383 9.37 7.55 8.68
CA GLY A 383 9.62 8.36 7.49
C GLY A 383 9.28 9.82 7.74
N ASP A 384 10.22 10.71 7.39
CA ASP A 384 10.16 12.13 7.72
C ASP A 384 10.53 12.95 6.49
N ALA A 385 9.50 13.44 5.81
CA ALA A 385 9.63 14.14 4.55
C ALA A 385 10.52 15.39 4.65
N PHE A 386 10.63 16.01 5.84
CA PHE A 386 11.50 17.17 6.03
C PHE A 386 12.95 16.75 6.00
N THR A 387 13.32 15.75 6.82
CA THR A 387 14.70 15.28 6.88
C THR A 387 15.12 14.59 5.58
N ASP A 388 14.22 13.83 4.95
CA ASP A 388 14.47 13.20 3.67
C ASP A 388 14.78 14.23 2.58
N LEU A 389 14.02 15.34 2.53
CA LEU A 389 14.27 16.44 1.59
C LEU A 389 15.66 17.04 1.83
N LEU A 390 16.00 17.37 3.08
CA LEU A 390 17.30 17.94 3.44
C LEU A 390 18.47 17.00 3.10
N VAL A 391 18.29 15.69 3.26
CA VAL A 391 19.29 14.68 2.90
C VAL A 391 19.42 14.56 1.38
N VAL A 392 18.31 14.49 0.63
CA VAL A 392 18.33 14.47 -0.84
C VAL A 392 19.07 15.68 -1.38
N GLU A 393 18.73 16.89 -0.92
CA GLU A 393 19.37 18.13 -1.37
C GLU A 393 20.86 18.17 -1.02
N SER A 394 21.23 17.67 0.16
CA SER A 394 22.63 17.56 0.58
C SER A 394 23.42 16.59 -0.32
N ILE A 395 22.84 15.44 -0.69
CA ILE A 395 23.48 14.48 -1.60
C ILE A 395 23.62 15.07 -3.00
N LEU A 396 22.57 15.68 -3.55
CA LEU A 396 22.62 16.29 -4.89
C LEU A 396 23.66 17.41 -4.96
N LYS A 397 23.77 18.22 -3.91
CA LYS A 397 24.80 19.24 -3.79
C LYS A 397 26.21 18.63 -3.69
N TYR A 398 26.41 17.61 -2.85
CA TYR A 398 27.69 16.92 -2.71
C TYR A 398 28.16 16.30 -4.04
N LYS A 399 27.23 15.68 -4.78
CA LYS A 399 27.51 15.06 -6.08
C LYS A 399 27.62 16.07 -7.23
N ASP A 400 27.26 17.33 -7.00
CA ASP A 400 27.01 18.34 -8.03
C ASP A 400 26.11 17.81 -9.15
N TRP A 401 24.97 17.22 -8.77
CA TRP A 401 24.01 16.59 -9.68
C TRP A 401 22.76 17.45 -9.86
N SER A 402 22.33 17.58 -11.12
CA SER A 402 20.98 17.99 -11.48
C SER A 402 19.97 16.88 -11.20
N ILE A 403 18.68 17.24 -11.11
CA ILE A 403 17.60 16.25 -10.96
C ILE A 403 17.55 15.25 -12.13
N ALA A 404 17.92 15.67 -13.34
CA ALA A 404 17.98 14.79 -14.51
C ALA A 404 19.09 13.75 -14.40
N GLN A 405 20.26 14.13 -13.86
CA GLN A 405 21.36 13.20 -13.59
C GLN A 405 20.98 12.18 -12.52
N TRP A 406 20.31 12.61 -11.44
CA TRP A 406 19.75 11.68 -10.45
C TRP A 406 18.73 10.72 -11.10
N ASN A 407 17.81 11.25 -11.92
CA ASN A 407 16.84 10.40 -12.61
C ASN A 407 17.52 9.36 -13.51
N SER A 408 18.65 9.69 -14.14
CA SER A 408 19.37 8.82 -15.07
C SER A 408 20.09 7.62 -14.44
N LEU A 409 20.11 7.49 -13.09
CA LEU A 409 20.69 6.30 -12.44
C LEU A 409 20.10 5.00 -13.01
N TYR A 410 18.79 4.99 -13.24
CA TYR A 410 18.11 3.90 -13.94
C TYR A 410 16.81 4.41 -14.56
N THR A 411 16.21 3.67 -15.49
CA THR A 411 14.88 4.02 -16.03
C THR A 411 13.85 3.05 -15.49
N ASP A 412 12.75 3.55 -14.92
CA ASP A 412 11.65 2.70 -14.47
C ASP A 412 11.07 1.89 -15.63
N LEU A 413 10.69 0.64 -15.36
CA LEU A 413 9.74 -0.05 -16.25
C LEU A 413 8.40 0.69 -16.24
N PRO A 414 7.74 0.84 -17.39
CA PRO A 414 6.33 1.20 -17.43
C PRO A 414 5.50 0.31 -16.50
N SER A 415 4.78 0.93 -15.56
CA SER A 415 4.01 0.24 -14.53
C SER A 415 2.63 0.83 -14.34
N LYS A 416 1.66 0.01 -13.92
CA LYS A 416 0.29 0.42 -13.60
C LYS A 416 -0.16 -0.24 -12.30
N GLN A 417 -0.80 0.55 -11.45
CA GLN A 417 -1.47 0.05 -10.25
C GLN A 417 -2.97 0.31 -10.36
N LEU A 418 -3.77 -0.71 -10.08
CA LEU A 418 -5.23 -0.66 -10.10
C LEU A 418 -5.79 -0.94 -8.71
N LYS A 419 -6.92 -0.29 -8.40
CA LYS A 419 -7.77 -0.60 -7.25
C LYS A 419 -8.98 -1.39 -7.74
N VAL A 420 -9.18 -2.61 -7.23
CA VAL A 420 -10.29 -3.50 -7.60
C VAL A 420 -11.18 -3.71 -6.39
N LYS A 421 -12.45 -3.32 -6.50
CA LYS A 421 -13.45 -3.58 -5.45
C LYS A 421 -13.91 -5.04 -5.55
N VAL A 422 -13.84 -5.76 -4.45
CA VAL A 422 -14.27 -7.17 -4.33
C VAL A 422 -15.33 -7.29 -3.24
N ALA A 423 -16.09 -8.40 -3.20
CA ALA A 423 -17.10 -8.61 -2.16
C ALA A 423 -16.46 -8.84 -0.78
N ASP A 424 -15.36 -9.60 -0.74
CA ASP A 424 -14.57 -9.83 0.45
C ASP A 424 -13.09 -9.85 0.08
N ARG A 425 -12.33 -8.86 0.54
CA ARG A 425 -10.89 -8.78 0.30
C ARG A 425 -10.09 -9.86 1.04
N ASN A 426 -10.64 -10.43 2.11
CA ASN A 426 -9.96 -11.43 2.93
C ASN A 426 -9.84 -12.79 2.24
N LEU A 427 -10.53 -13.00 1.11
CA LEU A 427 -10.35 -14.17 0.26
C LEU A 427 -8.99 -14.18 -0.46
N ILE A 428 -8.35 -13.01 -0.59
CA ILE A 428 -7.00 -12.90 -1.16
C ILE A 428 -5.97 -13.11 -0.06
N GLU A 429 -5.35 -14.28 -0.06
CA GLU A 429 -4.20 -14.58 0.79
C GLU A 429 -2.91 -14.56 -0.03
N THR A 430 -1.81 -14.11 0.57
CA THR A 430 -0.54 -13.92 -0.13
C THR A 430 0.64 -14.45 0.69
N ALA A 431 1.74 -14.77 0.00
CA ALA A 431 3.04 -15.16 0.55
C ALA A 431 4.17 -14.42 -0.15
N ASP A 432 5.40 -14.65 0.33
CA ASP A 432 6.63 -14.14 -0.25
C ASP A 432 6.62 -12.61 -0.39
N ALA A 433 6.47 -11.90 0.74
CA ALA A 433 6.34 -10.44 0.77
C ALA A 433 5.18 -9.92 -0.09
N GLU A 434 4.04 -10.62 -0.07
CA GLU A 434 2.83 -10.34 -0.84
C GLU A 434 3.00 -10.42 -2.38
N ARG A 435 4.08 -11.05 -2.86
CA ARG A 435 4.35 -11.22 -4.30
C ARG A 435 3.64 -12.41 -4.92
N ILE A 436 3.26 -13.39 -4.10
CA ILE A 436 2.61 -14.63 -4.53
C ILE A 436 1.22 -14.70 -3.91
N CYS A 437 0.19 -14.85 -4.72
CA CYS A 437 -1.18 -15.13 -4.29
C CYS A 437 -1.32 -16.64 -3.99
N ILE A 438 -1.80 -16.97 -2.79
CA ILE A 438 -2.07 -18.35 -2.37
C ILE A 438 -3.55 -18.70 -2.54
N SER A 439 -4.43 -17.72 -2.29
CA SER A 439 -5.88 -17.86 -2.41
C SER A 439 -6.45 -16.65 -3.17
N PRO A 440 -7.44 -16.83 -4.06
CA PRO A 440 -8.04 -18.11 -4.47
C PRO A 440 -7.10 -18.96 -5.34
N ILE A 441 -7.26 -20.28 -5.25
CA ILE A 441 -6.53 -21.25 -6.07
C ILE A 441 -6.75 -20.95 -7.56
N GLY A 442 -5.69 -20.98 -8.37
CA GLY A 442 -5.74 -20.69 -9.81
C GLY A 442 -5.40 -19.23 -10.17
N LEU A 443 -5.53 -18.28 -9.22
CA LEU A 443 -5.28 -16.87 -9.51
C LEU A 443 -3.80 -16.60 -9.79
N GLN A 444 -2.88 -17.20 -9.03
CA GLN A 444 -1.45 -17.02 -9.27
C GLN A 444 -1.00 -17.67 -10.58
N GLU A 445 -1.54 -18.83 -10.92
CA GLU A 445 -1.26 -19.50 -12.20
C GLU A 445 -1.73 -18.63 -13.38
N ALA A 446 -2.89 -17.99 -13.26
CA ALA A 446 -3.39 -17.05 -14.25
C ALA A 446 -2.50 -15.81 -14.38
N ILE A 447 -2.00 -15.26 -13.27
CA ILE A 447 -1.02 -14.17 -13.26
C ILE A 447 0.25 -14.61 -13.99
N ASN A 448 0.82 -15.76 -13.62
CA ASN A 448 2.05 -16.31 -14.21
C ASN A 448 1.91 -16.53 -15.73
N ALA A 449 0.80 -17.14 -16.17
CA ALA A 449 0.51 -17.38 -17.58
C ALA A 449 0.29 -16.08 -18.37
N THR A 450 -0.12 -15.00 -17.71
CA THR A 450 -0.28 -13.69 -18.33
C THR A 450 1.07 -13.01 -18.51
N ILE A 451 1.88 -12.94 -17.45
CA ILE A 451 3.17 -12.23 -17.49
C ILE A 451 4.20 -12.95 -18.37
N SER A 452 4.13 -14.28 -18.51
CA SER A 452 5.07 -15.05 -19.36
C SER A 452 5.01 -14.68 -20.85
N LYS A 453 4.00 -13.92 -21.28
CA LYS A 453 3.82 -13.47 -22.66
C LYS A 453 4.59 -12.19 -22.99
N TYR A 454 5.15 -11.52 -21.98
CA TYR A 454 5.70 -10.18 -22.11
C TYR A 454 7.10 -10.09 -21.51
N SER A 455 7.96 -9.27 -22.10
CA SER A 455 9.34 -9.11 -21.63
C SER A 455 9.40 -8.27 -20.37
N GLN A 456 10.28 -8.65 -19.44
CA GLN A 456 10.47 -7.98 -18.14
C GLN A 456 9.17 -7.80 -17.34
N ALA A 457 8.18 -8.64 -17.60
CA ALA A 457 6.86 -8.48 -17.03
C ALA A 457 6.77 -9.07 -15.63
N ARG A 458 6.17 -8.32 -14.71
CA ARG A 458 5.88 -8.74 -13.34
C ARG A 458 4.53 -8.19 -12.94
N ALA A 459 3.73 -9.02 -12.27
CA ALA A 459 2.45 -8.60 -11.72
C ALA A 459 2.17 -9.35 -10.42
N PHE A 460 1.41 -8.72 -9.53
CA PHE A 460 0.94 -9.33 -8.29
C PHE A 460 -0.38 -8.71 -7.83
N VAL A 461 -1.05 -9.42 -6.93
CA VAL A 461 -2.32 -9.03 -6.32
C VAL A 461 -2.25 -9.15 -4.81
N ARG A 462 -2.83 -8.19 -4.09
CA ARG A 462 -2.91 -8.25 -2.62
C ARG A 462 -4.13 -7.49 -2.06
N PRO A 463 -4.67 -7.87 -0.89
CA PRO A 463 -5.71 -7.09 -0.23
C PRO A 463 -5.15 -5.76 0.28
N SER A 464 -5.83 -4.64 0.08
CA SER A 464 -5.45 -3.36 0.69
C SER A 464 -5.62 -3.43 2.21
N GLY A 465 -4.67 -2.90 2.99
CA GLY A 465 -4.78 -2.82 4.45
C GLY A 465 -5.59 -1.63 4.97
N THR A 466 -5.81 -0.61 4.12
CA THR A 466 -6.42 0.67 4.50
C THR A 466 -7.76 0.95 3.82
N GLU A 467 -8.11 0.16 2.80
CA GLU A 467 -9.31 0.34 1.98
C GLU A 467 -9.94 -1.03 1.73
N ASP A 468 -11.26 -1.09 1.55
CA ASP A 468 -11.98 -2.34 1.25
C ASP A 468 -11.88 -2.70 -0.26
N VAL A 469 -10.65 -2.91 -0.71
CA VAL A 469 -10.28 -3.19 -2.11
C VAL A 469 -9.09 -4.14 -2.17
N VAL A 470 -8.90 -4.75 -3.33
CA VAL A 470 -7.69 -5.48 -3.72
C VAL A 470 -6.86 -4.59 -4.63
N ARG A 471 -5.55 -4.57 -4.41
CA ARG A 471 -4.60 -3.83 -5.25
C ARG A 471 -3.94 -4.79 -6.22
N VAL A 472 -3.81 -4.32 -7.45
CA VAL A 472 -3.22 -5.07 -8.56
C VAL A 472 -2.12 -4.21 -9.13
N TYR A 473 -0.93 -4.78 -9.22
CA TYR A 473 0.23 -4.11 -9.78
C TYR A 473 0.74 -4.90 -10.98
N ALA A 474 1.14 -4.19 -12.02
CA ALA A 474 1.83 -4.76 -13.17
C ALA A 474 2.90 -3.80 -13.69
N GLU A 475 4.02 -4.35 -14.13
CA GLU A 475 5.07 -3.67 -14.88
C GLU A 475 5.54 -4.57 -16.02
N ALA A 476 6.01 -3.98 -17.12
CA ALA A 476 6.65 -4.66 -18.24
C ALA A 476 7.38 -3.64 -19.12
N ASP A 477 7.98 -4.09 -20.22
CA ASP A 477 8.33 -3.20 -21.32
C ASP A 477 7.11 -2.42 -21.87
N THR A 478 7.38 -1.37 -22.65
CA THR A 478 6.33 -0.45 -23.15
C THR A 478 5.25 -1.17 -23.94
N GLU A 479 5.62 -2.14 -24.78
CA GLU A 479 4.66 -2.91 -25.57
C GLU A 479 3.84 -3.87 -24.68
N GLY A 480 4.50 -4.54 -23.73
CA GLY A 480 3.87 -5.46 -22.80
C GLY A 480 2.85 -4.77 -21.88
N ILE A 481 3.19 -3.63 -21.29
CA ILE A 481 2.27 -2.94 -20.36
C ILE A 481 1.01 -2.44 -21.08
N VAL A 482 1.13 -1.99 -22.34
CA VAL A 482 -0.01 -1.55 -23.16
C VAL A 482 -0.93 -2.72 -23.48
N LYS A 483 -0.35 -3.89 -23.75
CA LYS A 483 -1.10 -5.13 -24.05
C LYS A 483 -1.65 -5.81 -22.79
N MET A 484 -1.10 -5.55 -21.60
CA MET A 484 -1.57 -6.06 -20.31
C MET A 484 -2.88 -5.41 -19.81
N ASN A 485 -3.69 -4.81 -20.68
CA ASN A 485 -5.10 -4.48 -20.39
C ASN A 485 -5.92 -5.71 -19.96
N GLY A 486 -5.47 -6.93 -20.27
CA GLY A 486 -6.14 -8.20 -19.90
C GLY A 486 -6.07 -8.58 -18.41
N LEU A 487 -5.20 -7.96 -17.60
CA LEU A 487 -5.13 -8.23 -16.16
C LEU A 487 -6.39 -7.71 -15.43
N GLU A 488 -7.00 -6.64 -15.97
CA GLU A 488 -8.30 -6.10 -15.54
C GLU A 488 -9.44 -7.11 -15.77
N LEU A 489 -9.30 -8.01 -16.75
CA LEU A 489 -10.27 -9.05 -17.08
C LEU A 489 -10.09 -10.31 -16.20
N ALA A 490 -8.85 -10.68 -15.88
CA ALA A 490 -8.56 -11.82 -14.99
C ALA A 490 -9.00 -11.56 -13.54
N LEU A 491 -8.97 -10.30 -13.09
CA LEU A 491 -9.40 -9.87 -11.74
C LEU A 491 -10.85 -9.40 -11.67
N LYS A 492 -11.51 -9.24 -12.83
CA LYS A 492 -12.98 -9.35 -12.95
C LYS A 492 -13.41 -10.81 -12.74
N MET A 493 -12.94 -11.46 -11.66
CA MET A 493 -13.73 -12.48 -10.97
C MET A 493 -14.98 -11.77 -10.47
N LYS A 494 -15.93 -11.61 -11.39
CA LYS A 494 -17.13 -10.83 -11.20
C LYS A 494 -17.99 -11.57 -10.19
N ASN A 495 -18.38 -10.83 -9.15
CA ASN A 495 -19.38 -11.27 -8.20
C ASN A 495 -20.64 -11.68 -8.98
N LEU A 496 -20.89 -12.98 -9.08
CA LEU A 496 -22.18 -13.50 -9.46
C LEU A 496 -23.20 -12.98 -8.43
N LYS A 497 -24.08 -12.06 -8.84
CA LYS A 497 -25.18 -11.59 -8.00
C LYS A 497 -26.45 -12.27 -8.46
N ALA A 498 -27.19 -12.85 -7.51
CA ALA A 498 -28.44 -13.53 -7.81
C ALA A 498 -29.47 -12.62 -8.52
N ASP A 499 -29.49 -11.32 -8.19
CA ASP A 499 -30.41 -10.33 -8.75
C ASP A 499 -30.19 -9.95 -10.23
N ASN A 500 -29.08 -10.40 -10.83
CA ASN A 500 -28.77 -10.17 -12.25
C ASN A 500 -28.21 -11.40 -12.95
N ALA A 501 -28.42 -12.58 -12.38
CA ALA A 501 -27.96 -13.85 -12.92
C ALA A 501 -29.10 -14.64 -13.59
N ALA A 502 -28.78 -15.49 -14.55
CA ALA A 502 -29.68 -16.52 -15.08
C ALA A 502 -28.96 -17.88 -15.12
N LEU A 503 -29.70 -18.96 -14.87
CA LEU A 503 -29.23 -20.34 -15.10
C LEU A 503 -29.68 -20.78 -16.49
N LEU A 504 -28.72 -21.13 -17.34
CA LEU A 504 -28.92 -21.65 -18.68
C LEU A 504 -28.51 -23.12 -18.75
N ILE A 505 -29.44 -23.98 -19.19
CA ILE A 505 -29.23 -25.42 -19.34
C ILE A 505 -29.33 -25.79 -20.82
N CYS A 506 -28.28 -26.40 -21.36
CA CYS A 506 -28.14 -26.70 -22.77
C CYS A 506 -28.34 -28.19 -23.07
N ASP A 507 -29.31 -28.50 -23.92
CA ASP A 507 -29.45 -29.77 -24.64
C ASP A 507 -29.56 -31.03 -23.77
N MET A 508 -30.08 -30.94 -22.54
CA MET A 508 -30.33 -32.09 -21.63
C MET A 508 -31.51 -32.97 -22.11
N GLN A 509 -31.47 -33.44 -23.35
CA GLN A 509 -32.56 -34.12 -24.06
C GLN A 509 -32.45 -35.65 -24.04
N GLU A 510 -33.60 -36.31 -24.18
CA GLU A 510 -33.77 -37.78 -24.10
C GLU A 510 -32.79 -38.58 -24.97
N LYS A 511 -32.53 -38.15 -26.21
CA LYS A 511 -31.69 -38.92 -27.16
C LYS A 511 -30.21 -38.99 -26.74
N PHE A 512 -29.74 -38.15 -25.82
CA PHE A 512 -28.35 -38.10 -25.41
C PHE A 512 -27.98 -39.03 -24.25
N ARG A 513 -28.97 -39.67 -23.61
CA ARG A 513 -28.76 -40.55 -22.44
C ARG A 513 -27.68 -41.61 -22.64
N ASN A 514 -27.62 -42.21 -23.82
CA ASN A 514 -26.70 -43.31 -24.14
C ASN A 514 -25.43 -42.83 -24.85
N VAL A 515 -25.33 -41.53 -25.16
CA VAL A 515 -24.20 -40.93 -25.88
C VAL A 515 -23.24 -40.23 -24.93
N ILE A 516 -23.74 -39.72 -23.80
CA ILE A 516 -22.96 -39.00 -22.79
C ILE A 516 -22.64 -39.96 -21.63
N PRO A 517 -21.37 -40.33 -21.39
CA PRO A 517 -21.00 -41.35 -20.40
C PRO A 517 -21.49 -41.06 -18.98
N ASP A 518 -21.43 -39.80 -18.54
CA ASP A 518 -21.77 -39.38 -17.18
C ASP A 518 -23.17 -38.77 -17.05
N PHE A 519 -24.08 -39.07 -17.98
CA PHE A 519 -25.36 -38.36 -18.12
C PHE A 519 -26.15 -38.29 -16.80
N LYS A 520 -26.27 -39.40 -16.06
CA LYS A 520 -26.98 -39.45 -14.75
C LYS A 520 -26.35 -38.55 -13.69
N SER A 521 -25.01 -38.47 -13.67
CA SER A 521 -24.29 -37.59 -12.73
C SER A 521 -24.57 -36.13 -13.07
N ILE A 522 -24.50 -35.77 -14.36
CA ILE A 522 -24.80 -34.41 -14.83
C ILE A 522 -26.25 -34.03 -14.54
N THR A 523 -27.21 -34.93 -14.79
CA THR A 523 -28.62 -34.75 -14.42
C THR A 523 -28.76 -34.39 -12.94
N THR A 524 -28.06 -35.12 -12.06
CA THR A 524 -28.10 -34.87 -10.61
C THR A 524 -27.53 -33.49 -10.26
N THR A 525 -26.45 -33.05 -10.91
CA THR A 525 -25.87 -31.72 -10.69
C THR A 525 -26.78 -30.62 -11.24
N CYS A 526 -27.35 -30.80 -12.44
CA CYS A 526 -28.33 -29.87 -13.01
C CYS A 526 -29.56 -29.70 -12.12
N GLN A 527 -30.11 -30.80 -11.55
CA GLN A 527 -31.21 -30.74 -10.57
C GLN A 527 -30.85 -29.88 -9.35
N ARG A 528 -29.61 -29.98 -8.84
CA ARG A 528 -29.15 -29.14 -7.72
C ARG A 528 -29.05 -27.69 -8.15
N ALA A 529 -28.50 -27.41 -9.33
CA ALA A 529 -28.40 -26.06 -9.88
C ALA A 529 -29.78 -25.40 -10.04
N ILE A 530 -30.78 -26.13 -10.55
CA ILE A 530 -32.17 -25.66 -10.68
C ILE A 530 -32.76 -25.32 -9.31
N LYS A 531 -32.61 -26.21 -8.31
CA LYS A 531 -33.09 -25.96 -6.94
C LYS A 531 -32.42 -24.74 -6.32
N CYS A 532 -31.12 -24.58 -6.50
CA CYS A 532 -30.39 -23.41 -6.04
C CYS A 532 -30.88 -22.13 -6.74
N ALA A 533 -31.09 -22.18 -8.05
CA ALA A 533 -31.61 -21.04 -8.81
C ALA A 533 -32.98 -20.61 -8.29
N GLN A 534 -33.89 -21.55 -8.00
CA GLN A 534 -35.19 -21.25 -7.41
C GLN A 534 -35.06 -20.57 -6.03
N VAL A 535 -34.23 -21.12 -5.13
CA VAL A 535 -34.01 -20.55 -3.79
C VAL A 535 -33.46 -19.12 -3.87
N LEU A 536 -32.65 -18.85 -4.87
CA LEU A 536 -32.00 -17.56 -5.08
C LEU A 536 -32.84 -16.59 -5.94
N GLY A 537 -34.00 -17.00 -6.44
CA GLY A 537 -34.84 -16.18 -7.32
C GLY A 537 -34.22 -15.94 -8.70
N ILE A 538 -33.32 -16.81 -9.14
CA ILE A 538 -32.62 -16.74 -10.44
C ILE A 538 -33.49 -17.41 -11.51
N PRO A 539 -33.78 -16.76 -12.65
CA PRO A 539 -34.50 -17.38 -13.75
C PRO A 539 -33.73 -18.57 -14.34
N CYS A 540 -34.44 -19.67 -14.59
CA CYS A 540 -33.91 -20.87 -15.24
C CYS A 540 -34.46 -20.97 -16.66
N ILE A 541 -33.58 -21.02 -17.65
CA ILE A 541 -33.94 -21.17 -19.06
C ILE A 541 -33.22 -22.39 -19.64
N VAL A 542 -33.99 -23.27 -20.27
CA VAL A 542 -33.49 -24.48 -20.93
C VAL A 542 -33.66 -24.32 -22.43
N ALA A 543 -32.62 -24.65 -23.21
CA ALA A 543 -32.74 -24.71 -24.66
C ALA A 543 -32.56 -26.13 -25.19
N GLU A 544 -33.41 -26.49 -26.14
CA GLU A 544 -33.47 -27.80 -26.79
C GLU A 544 -33.04 -27.67 -28.26
N LEU A 545 -31.96 -28.35 -28.63
CA LEU A 545 -31.55 -28.44 -30.03
C LEU A 545 -32.49 -29.39 -30.79
N TYR A 546 -33.15 -28.91 -31.84
CA TYR A 546 -34.04 -29.72 -32.70
C TYR A 546 -34.93 -30.73 -31.94
N PRO A 547 -35.83 -30.30 -31.04
CA PRO A 547 -36.59 -31.21 -30.17
C PRO A 547 -37.41 -32.26 -30.93
N GLU A 548 -37.91 -31.93 -32.11
CA GLU A 548 -38.56 -32.85 -33.06
C GLU A 548 -37.69 -34.08 -33.41
N LYS A 549 -36.36 -33.94 -33.38
CA LYS A 549 -35.39 -35.00 -33.73
C LYS A 549 -34.70 -35.59 -32.49
N LEU A 550 -34.33 -34.73 -31.54
CA LEU A 550 -33.51 -35.09 -30.38
C LEU A 550 -34.33 -35.35 -29.10
N GLY A 551 -35.65 -35.20 -29.18
CA GLY A 551 -36.57 -35.37 -28.06
C GLY A 551 -36.61 -34.14 -27.15
N SER A 552 -37.54 -34.15 -26.20
CA SER A 552 -37.63 -33.12 -25.17
C SER A 552 -36.54 -33.28 -24.11
N THR A 553 -36.38 -32.25 -23.28
CA THR A 553 -35.58 -32.28 -22.06
C THR A 553 -36.07 -33.39 -21.14
N ILE A 554 -35.14 -34.07 -20.49
CA ILE A 554 -35.43 -35.19 -19.61
C ILE A 554 -36.36 -34.81 -18.45
N GLU A 555 -37.35 -35.67 -18.16
CA GLU A 555 -38.34 -35.41 -17.11
C GLU A 555 -37.71 -35.30 -15.71
N GLU A 556 -36.54 -35.91 -15.48
CA GLU A 556 -35.83 -35.87 -14.20
C GLU A 556 -35.42 -34.46 -13.79
N LEU A 557 -35.30 -33.48 -14.71
CA LEU A 557 -35.02 -32.11 -14.30
C LEU A 557 -36.21 -31.43 -13.62
N GLU A 558 -37.42 -32.03 -13.68
CA GLU A 558 -38.64 -31.58 -13.01
C GLU A 558 -38.96 -30.09 -13.29
N LEU A 559 -38.67 -29.61 -14.50
CA LEU A 559 -38.69 -28.19 -14.88
C LEU A 559 -40.02 -27.48 -14.55
N SER A 560 -41.14 -28.20 -14.66
CA SER A 560 -42.48 -27.69 -14.34
C SER A 560 -42.69 -27.31 -12.87
N LYS A 561 -41.88 -27.84 -11.94
CA LYS A 561 -41.93 -27.47 -10.51
C LYS A 561 -41.18 -26.18 -10.19
N PHE A 562 -40.41 -25.67 -11.14
CA PHE A 562 -39.43 -24.59 -10.92
C PHE A 562 -39.64 -23.38 -11.86
N ASP A 563 -40.80 -23.31 -12.53
CA ASP A 563 -41.15 -22.24 -13.48
C ASP A 563 -40.07 -21.98 -14.55
N ALA A 564 -39.33 -23.03 -14.93
CA ALA A 564 -38.27 -22.92 -15.92
C ALA A 564 -38.84 -22.72 -17.33
N ILE A 565 -38.22 -21.82 -18.10
CA ILE A 565 -38.62 -21.54 -19.48
C ILE A 565 -37.90 -22.51 -20.41
N VAL A 566 -38.64 -23.24 -21.25
CA VAL A 566 -38.07 -24.15 -22.25
C VAL A 566 -38.23 -23.55 -23.64
N LEU A 567 -37.14 -23.44 -24.38
CA LEU A 567 -37.08 -22.84 -25.71
C LEU A 567 -36.42 -23.80 -26.69
N SER A 568 -36.87 -23.80 -27.95
CA SER A 568 -36.22 -24.57 -29.01
C SER A 568 -35.12 -23.74 -29.68
N LYS A 569 -34.06 -24.41 -30.13
CA LYS A 569 -33.00 -23.82 -30.95
C LYS A 569 -32.66 -24.68 -32.16
N GLU A 570 -32.30 -24.02 -33.25
CA GLU A 570 -31.77 -24.64 -34.46
C GLU A 570 -30.26 -24.42 -34.61
N SER A 571 -29.66 -23.57 -33.78
CA SER A 571 -28.22 -23.34 -33.69
C SER A 571 -27.61 -24.16 -32.56
N HIS A 572 -26.33 -24.47 -32.68
CA HIS A 572 -25.56 -25.07 -31.58
C HIS A 572 -25.46 -24.12 -30.38
N SER A 573 -25.35 -22.81 -30.63
CA SER A 573 -25.41 -21.78 -29.60
C SER A 573 -26.83 -21.54 -29.11
N MET A 574 -27.00 -21.38 -27.79
CA MET A 574 -28.27 -21.01 -27.17
C MET A 574 -28.64 -19.54 -27.39
N ARG A 575 -27.68 -18.71 -27.82
CA ARG A 575 -27.82 -17.24 -27.83
C ARG A 575 -29.14 -16.79 -28.44
N ASP A 576 -29.40 -17.15 -29.69
CA ASP A 576 -30.55 -16.61 -30.43
C ASP A 576 -31.89 -17.05 -29.83
N ALA A 577 -31.93 -18.19 -29.15
CA ALA A 577 -33.12 -18.67 -28.49
C ALA A 577 -33.42 -17.91 -27.19
N VAL A 578 -32.40 -17.49 -26.43
CA VAL A 578 -32.57 -16.99 -25.06
C VAL A 578 -32.29 -15.50 -24.88
N LEU A 579 -31.68 -14.83 -25.86
CA LEU A 579 -31.16 -13.47 -25.72
C LEU A 579 -32.23 -12.44 -25.34
N ASP A 580 -33.44 -12.56 -25.90
CA ASP A 580 -34.53 -11.64 -25.63
C ASP A 580 -35.02 -11.76 -24.17
N GLN A 581 -35.09 -12.98 -23.64
CA GLN A 581 -35.43 -13.24 -22.24
C GLN A 581 -34.36 -12.68 -21.30
N LEU A 582 -33.07 -12.86 -21.64
CA LEU A 582 -31.97 -12.31 -20.84
C LEU A 582 -32.00 -10.78 -20.80
N LYS A 583 -32.29 -10.13 -21.93
CA LYS A 583 -32.41 -8.67 -22.02
C LYS A 583 -33.64 -8.13 -21.29
N ALA A 584 -34.77 -8.80 -21.39
CA ALA A 584 -36.00 -8.42 -20.69
C ALA A 584 -35.85 -8.45 -19.16
N SER A 585 -34.99 -9.33 -18.64
CA SER A 585 -34.75 -9.51 -17.20
C SER A 585 -33.51 -8.78 -16.66
N ASN A 586 -32.90 -7.87 -17.43
CA ASN A 586 -31.69 -7.12 -17.04
C ASN A 586 -30.54 -8.02 -16.55
N ILE A 587 -30.42 -9.21 -17.14
CA ILE A 587 -29.40 -10.19 -16.78
C ILE A 587 -28.03 -9.72 -17.28
N LYS A 588 -27.01 -9.91 -16.44
CA LYS A 588 -25.61 -9.63 -16.76
C LYS A 588 -24.72 -10.86 -16.59
N SER A 589 -25.13 -11.78 -15.72
CA SER A 589 -24.37 -13.01 -15.42
C SER A 589 -25.14 -14.25 -15.86
N ILE A 590 -24.43 -15.23 -16.41
CA ILE A 590 -24.97 -16.47 -16.94
C ILE A 590 -24.26 -17.63 -16.24
N LEU A 591 -25.01 -18.47 -15.55
CA LEU A 591 -24.55 -19.79 -15.12
C LEU A 591 -24.89 -20.76 -16.25
N LEU A 592 -23.89 -21.31 -16.93
CA LEU A 592 -24.07 -22.17 -18.09
C LEU A 592 -23.73 -23.63 -17.75
N CYS A 593 -24.64 -24.54 -18.05
CA CYS A 593 -24.41 -25.98 -17.91
C CYS A 593 -25.16 -26.79 -18.98
N GLY A 594 -24.88 -28.09 -19.06
CA GLY A 594 -25.49 -28.98 -20.05
C GLY A 594 -24.48 -29.89 -20.75
N ILE A 595 -24.83 -30.38 -21.92
CA ILE A 595 -24.02 -31.39 -22.63
C ILE A 595 -23.45 -30.88 -23.95
N ALA A 596 -22.64 -31.73 -24.59
CA ALA A 596 -21.87 -31.39 -25.78
C ALA A 596 -20.93 -30.20 -25.55
N SER A 597 -20.11 -30.28 -24.48
CA SER A 597 -19.24 -29.18 -24.02
C SER A 597 -18.42 -28.51 -25.13
N HIS A 598 -17.71 -29.29 -25.93
CA HIS A 598 -16.94 -28.83 -27.11
C HIS A 598 -17.72 -28.04 -28.19
N VAL A 599 -19.05 -28.13 -28.24
CA VAL A 599 -19.87 -27.48 -29.29
C VAL A 599 -20.88 -26.54 -28.67
N CYS A 600 -21.94 -27.07 -28.04
CA CYS A 600 -23.08 -26.25 -27.66
C CYS A 600 -22.76 -25.35 -26.46
N ILE A 601 -22.05 -25.86 -25.44
CA ILE A 601 -21.60 -25.03 -24.30
C ILE A 601 -20.53 -24.03 -24.75
N PHE A 602 -19.53 -24.48 -25.51
CA PHE A 602 -18.46 -23.62 -26.00
C PHE A 602 -18.98 -22.46 -26.87
N GLN A 603 -19.80 -22.75 -27.89
CA GLN A 603 -20.33 -21.70 -28.78
C GLN A 603 -21.25 -20.75 -28.02
N SER A 604 -22.11 -21.26 -27.13
CA SER A 604 -22.96 -20.39 -26.29
C SER A 604 -22.10 -19.48 -25.40
N CYS A 605 -21.05 -20.02 -24.78
CA CYS A 605 -20.13 -19.25 -23.94
C CYS A 605 -19.45 -18.13 -24.75
N VAL A 606 -18.89 -18.45 -25.91
CA VAL A 606 -18.24 -17.46 -26.79
C VAL A 606 -19.21 -16.36 -27.20
N ASP A 607 -20.40 -16.74 -27.65
CA ASP A 607 -21.38 -15.78 -28.15
C ASP A 607 -21.90 -14.85 -27.03
N PHE A 608 -22.16 -15.38 -25.83
CA PHE A 608 -22.56 -14.55 -24.69
C PHE A 608 -21.43 -13.64 -24.19
N LEU A 609 -20.17 -14.10 -24.21
CA LEU A 609 -19.02 -13.25 -23.89
C LEU A 609 -18.88 -12.10 -24.90
N LEU A 610 -19.12 -12.35 -26.20
CA LEU A 610 -19.09 -11.33 -27.25
C LEU A 610 -20.22 -10.30 -27.10
N ASP A 611 -21.39 -10.73 -26.62
CA ASP A 611 -22.51 -9.84 -26.28
C ASP A 611 -22.30 -9.06 -24.96
N GLY A 612 -21.19 -9.32 -24.24
CA GLY A 612 -20.82 -8.61 -23.03
C GLY A 612 -21.40 -9.18 -21.73
N PHE A 613 -21.94 -10.40 -21.75
CA PHE A 613 -22.35 -11.12 -20.54
C PHE A 613 -21.17 -11.75 -19.82
N ASP A 614 -21.38 -12.06 -18.55
CA ASP A 614 -20.45 -12.79 -17.70
C ASP A 614 -20.85 -14.25 -17.61
N VAL A 615 -20.06 -15.13 -18.21
CA VAL A 615 -20.39 -16.55 -18.31
C VAL A 615 -19.60 -17.37 -17.29
N PHE A 616 -20.32 -18.11 -16.45
CA PHE A 616 -19.80 -19.01 -15.44
C PHE A 616 -20.22 -20.43 -15.80
N ILE A 617 -19.26 -21.28 -16.17
CA ILE A 617 -19.55 -22.67 -16.50
C ILE A 617 -19.61 -23.51 -15.22
N LEU A 618 -20.73 -24.19 -14.99
CA LEU A 618 -20.83 -25.20 -13.93
C LEU A 618 -20.16 -26.49 -14.45
N ALA A 619 -18.84 -26.58 -14.27
CA ALA A 619 -18.02 -27.61 -14.91
C ALA A 619 -18.42 -29.05 -14.53
N ASP A 620 -18.89 -29.26 -13.31
CA ASP A 620 -19.42 -30.53 -12.79
C ASP A 620 -20.86 -30.84 -13.27
N ALA A 621 -21.51 -29.87 -13.90
CA ALA A 621 -22.77 -30.00 -14.64
C ALA A 621 -22.55 -29.92 -16.17
N CYS A 622 -21.32 -30.12 -16.64
CA CYS A 622 -20.97 -30.18 -18.06
C CYS A 622 -20.41 -31.54 -18.47
N SER A 623 -20.78 -32.02 -19.66
CA SER A 623 -20.21 -33.24 -20.23
C SER A 623 -20.26 -33.30 -21.77
N ALA A 624 -19.51 -34.23 -22.34
CA ALA A 624 -19.45 -34.52 -23.76
C ALA A 624 -19.40 -36.02 -24.01
N SER A 625 -19.45 -36.45 -25.27
CA SER A 625 -19.42 -37.86 -25.66
C SER A 625 -18.10 -38.56 -25.35
N THR A 626 -17.02 -37.81 -25.19
CA THR A 626 -15.69 -38.32 -24.82
C THR A 626 -15.05 -37.37 -23.81
N ALA A 627 -14.10 -37.89 -23.02
CA ALA A 627 -13.35 -37.08 -22.06
C ALA A 627 -12.50 -35.98 -22.72
N GLN A 628 -12.05 -36.18 -23.97
CA GLN A 628 -11.29 -35.17 -24.71
C GLN A 628 -12.17 -34.01 -25.22
N HIS A 629 -13.48 -34.25 -25.39
CA HIS A 629 -14.45 -33.24 -25.82
C HIS A 629 -15.12 -32.50 -24.65
N LYS A 630 -14.84 -32.91 -23.41
CA LYS A 630 -15.26 -32.24 -22.19
C LYS A 630 -14.18 -31.24 -21.78
#